data_AF-A0A0G1XMI7-F1
#
_entry.id   AF-A0A0G1XMI7-F1
#
_cell.length_a   1.000
_cell.length_b   1.000
_cell.length_c   1.000
_cell.angle_alpha   90.00
_cell.angle_beta   90.00
_cell.angle_gamma   90.00
#
_symmetry.space_group_name_H-M   'P 1'
#
loop_
_entity.id
_entity.type
_entity.pdbx_description
1 polymer ?
#
loop_
_entity_poly.entity_id
_entity_poly.type
_entity_poly.pdbx_seq_one_letter_code
_entity_poly.pdbx_strand_id
1 'polypeptide(L)'
;MKKFIVPIYILLFTILVFYGLWHMYFQQDEWVGFGRVVYAQTYGFTTLIIQSGSHFTPLTTILMAAFYTLFSLDHRWYAWYSILLHAANGLLLYILADTLIKNKKAAILAATLFVAAAPSQQAVTWYAASLSFLPSAFFSLLGLLLFEMFLKIPKAKHLFLSMLCILIGAGFRENAIFLLAYVPIRSL
;
A
#
# COMPACT_ATOMS: atom_id res chain seq x y z
N MET A 1 4.35 -25.45 11.74
CA MET A 1 3.73 -24.22 12.29
C MET A 1 2.31 -24.13 11.75
N LYS A 2 1.29 -23.97 12.62
CA LYS A 2 -0.11 -23.83 12.19
C LYS A 2 -0.19 -22.67 11.18
N LYS A 3 -0.90 -22.85 10.05
CA LYS A 3 -0.95 -21.93 8.90
C LYS A 3 -1.29 -20.46 9.29
N PHE A 4 -1.88 -20.24 10.46
CA PHE A 4 -2.32 -18.94 10.93
C PHE A 4 -1.35 -18.20 11.85
N ILE A 5 -0.27 -18.83 12.33
CA ILE A 5 0.62 -18.20 13.32
C ILE A 5 1.34 -16.97 12.75
N VAL A 6 1.88 -17.08 11.53
CA VAL A 6 2.65 -15.97 10.92
C VAL A 6 1.77 -14.77 10.57
N PRO A 7 0.59 -14.93 9.92
CA PRO A 7 -0.31 -13.80 9.69
C PRO A 7 -0.74 -13.10 10.98
N ILE A 8 -1.09 -13.86 12.03
CA ILE A 8 -1.48 -13.29 13.33
C ILE A 8 -0.30 -12.55 13.95
N TYR A 9 0.90 -13.12 13.92
CA TYR A 9 2.11 -12.47 14.40
C TYR A 9 2.37 -11.13 13.69
N ILE A 10 2.34 -11.10 12.35
CA ILE A 10 2.58 -9.86 11.59
C ILE A 10 1.53 -8.81 11.92
N LEU A 11 0.25 -9.19 12.01
CA LEU A 11 -0.83 -8.28 12.37
C LEU A 11 -0.62 -7.69 13.78
N LEU A 12 -0.41 -8.54 14.79
CA LEU A 12 -0.23 -8.09 16.17
C LEU A 12 1.05 -7.26 16.33
N PHE A 13 2.13 -7.64 15.65
CA PHE A 13 3.37 -6.88 15.66
C PHE A 13 3.20 -5.51 15.01
N THR A 14 2.47 -5.42 13.90
CA THR A 14 2.16 -4.13 13.25
C THR A 14 1.32 -3.23 14.16
N ILE A 15 0.28 -3.79 14.81
CA ILE A 15 -0.54 -3.06 15.79
C ILE A 15 0.33 -2.54 16.95
N LEU A 16 1.25 -3.36 17.45
CA LEU A 16 2.14 -2.98 18.54
C LEU A 16 3.07 -1.83 18.14
N VAL A 17 3.72 -1.93 16.97
CA VAL A 17 4.66 -0.91 16.47
C VAL A 17 3.96 0.43 16.24
N PHE A 18 2.71 0.41 15.78
CA PHE A 18 1.95 1.60 15.42
C PHE A 18 0.83 1.95 16.40
N TYR A 19 0.86 1.44 17.63
CA TYR A 19 -0.18 1.68 18.63
C TYR A 19 -0.40 3.17 18.92
N GLY A 20 0.65 3.99 18.84
CA GLY A 20 0.54 5.44 19.04
C GLY A 20 -0.30 6.17 17.98
N LEU A 21 -0.59 5.54 16.83
CA LEU A 21 -1.28 6.18 15.70
C LEU A 21 -2.71 6.59 16.03
N TRP A 22 -3.41 5.87 16.91
CA TRP A 22 -4.76 6.25 17.37
C TRP A 22 -4.80 7.57 18.14
N HIS A 23 -3.65 8.05 18.61
CA HIS A 23 -3.51 9.30 19.35
C HIS A 23 -2.91 10.42 18.48
N MET A 24 -2.64 10.18 17.20
CA MET A 24 -2.12 11.20 16.28
C MET A 24 -3.25 11.96 15.57
N TYR A 25 -3.01 13.23 15.33
CA TYR A 25 -3.89 14.12 14.57
C TYR A 25 -3.37 14.32 13.14
N PHE A 26 -4.22 14.87 12.29
CA PHE A 26 -3.84 15.29 10.94
C PHE A 26 -2.72 16.34 10.96
N GLN A 27 -1.80 16.22 10.01
CA GLN A 27 -0.69 17.15 9.80
C GLN A 27 -1.02 18.10 8.64
N GLN A 28 -0.08 19.00 8.32
CA GLN A 28 -0.27 20.07 7.34
C GLN A 28 -0.74 19.55 5.97
N ASP A 29 -0.19 18.43 5.50
CA ASP A 29 -0.46 17.93 4.15
C ASP A 29 -1.84 17.31 3.99
N GLU A 30 -2.42 16.74 5.06
CA GLU A 30 -3.81 16.29 5.04
C GLU A 30 -4.79 17.45 4.85
N TRP A 31 -4.54 18.60 5.48
CA TRP A 31 -5.40 19.77 5.33
C TRP A 31 -5.45 20.27 3.89
N VAL A 32 -4.32 20.21 3.17
CA VAL A 32 -4.28 20.52 1.74
C VAL A 32 -5.12 19.52 0.95
N GLY A 33 -5.01 18.22 1.26
CA GLY A 33 -5.82 17.17 0.66
C GLY A 33 -7.32 17.37 0.88
N PHE A 34 -7.72 17.63 2.12
CA PHE A 34 -9.12 17.87 2.50
C PHE A 34 -9.68 19.14 1.85
N GLY A 35 -8.90 20.22 1.81
CA GLY A 35 -9.30 21.46 1.14
C GLY A 35 -9.60 21.24 -0.35
N ARG A 36 -8.82 20.40 -1.04
CA ARG A 36 -9.10 20.01 -2.44
C ARG A 36 -10.38 19.20 -2.57
N VAL A 37 -10.67 18.30 -1.63
CA VAL A 37 -11.92 17.52 -1.63
C VAL A 37 -13.12 18.44 -1.42
N VAL A 38 -13.06 19.36 -0.45
CA VAL A 38 -14.13 20.35 -0.20
C VAL A 38 -14.34 21.24 -1.43
N TYR A 39 -13.26 21.73 -2.04
CA TYR A 39 -13.33 22.50 -3.28
C TYR A 39 -14.02 21.68 -4.40
N ALA A 40 -13.64 20.41 -4.58
CA ALA A 40 -14.23 19.54 -5.59
C ALA A 40 -15.71 19.20 -5.33
N GLN A 41 -16.13 19.13 -4.07
CA GLN A 41 -17.56 18.98 -3.73
C GLN A 41 -18.39 20.20 -4.16
N THR A 42 -17.78 21.39 -4.19
CA THR A 42 -18.43 22.63 -4.65
C THR A 42 -18.37 22.82 -6.17
N TYR A 43 -17.22 22.57 -6.79
CA TYR A 43 -16.96 22.91 -8.20
C TYR A 43 -16.91 21.69 -9.16
N GLY A 44 -17.11 20.48 -8.64
CA GLY A 44 -17.15 19.23 -9.41
C GLY A 44 -15.88 18.37 -9.23
N PHE A 45 -16.08 17.05 -9.18
CA PHE A 45 -15.02 16.06 -8.91
C PHE A 45 -13.92 15.99 -9.98
N THR A 46 -14.16 16.49 -11.20
CA THR A 46 -13.13 16.57 -12.26
C THR A 46 -11.95 17.45 -11.86
N THR A 47 -12.18 18.42 -10.97
CA THR A 47 -11.14 19.31 -10.43
C THR A 47 -10.07 18.57 -9.63
N LEU A 48 -10.40 17.42 -9.03
CA LEU A 48 -9.44 16.58 -8.30
C LEU A 48 -8.33 16.00 -9.19
N ILE A 49 -8.66 15.72 -10.45
CA ILE A 49 -7.71 15.16 -11.41
C ILE A 49 -6.83 16.29 -11.98
N ILE A 50 -7.45 17.43 -12.27
CA ILE A 50 -6.80 18.59 -12.92
C ILE A 50 -5.86 19.33 -11.95
N GLN A 51 -6.18 19.39 -10.65
CA GLN A 51 -5.38 20.10 -9.63
C GLN A 51 -4.28 19.23 -8.98
N SER A 52 -3.89 18.12 -9.60
CA SER A 52 -2.91 17.18 -9.04
C SER A 52 -1.45 17.68 -9.05
N GLY A 53 -1.20 18.99 -8.92
CA GLY A 53 0.13 19.57 -8.61
C GLY A 53 1.33 18.91 -9.31
N SER A 54 2.34 18.51 -8.52
CA SER A 54 3.60 17.93 -8.99
C SER A 54 3.59 16.41 -9.21
N HIS A 55 2.55 15.68 -8.78
CA HIS A 55 2.49 14.23 -8.84
C HIS A 55 1.15 13.74 -9.41
N PHE A 56 1.21 13.02 -10.53
CA PHE A 56 0.03 12.42 -11.14
C PHE A 56 -0.36 11.11 -10.41
N THR A 57 -1.19 11.23 -9.38
CA THR A 57 -1.64 10.11 -8.52
C THR A 57 -3.16 10.03 -8.42
N PRO A 58 -3.87 9.76 -9.53
CA PRO A 58 -5.33 9.87 -9.59
C PRO A 58 -6.05 8.96 -8.60
N LEU A 59 -5.53 7.75 -8.34
CA LEU A 59 -6.17 6.82 -7.39
C LEU A 59 -5.97 7.27 -5.94
N THR A 60 -4.85 7.90 -5.62
CA THR A 60 -4.63 8.52 -4.30
C THR A 60 -5.66 9.62 -4.06
N THR A 61 -5.89 10.49 -5.05
CA THR A 61 -6.87 11.59 -4.90
C THR A 61 -8.29 11.05 -4.77
N ILE A 62 -8.67 10.04 -5.55
CA ILE A 62 -9.98 9.39 -5.43
C ILE A 62 -10.14 8.75 -4.05
N LEU A 63 -9.11 8.06 -3.56
CA LEU A 63 -9.14 7.41 -2.26
C LEU A 63 -9.24 8.45 -1.12
N MET A 64 -8.49 9.54 -1.20
CA MET A 64 -8.59 10.66 -0.26
C MET A 64 -10.01 11.24 -0.22
N ALA A 65 -10.61 11.49 -1.38
CA ALA A 65 -11.99 11.98 -1.48
C ALA A 65 -13.00 11.00 -0.88
N ALA A 66 -12.82 9.70 -1.13
CA ALA A 66 -13.66 8.66 -0.53
C ALA A 66 -13.52 8.63 0.99
N PHE A 67 -12.30 8.64 1.51
CA PHE A 67 -12.05 8.66 2.96
C PHE A 67 -12.65 9.89 3.63
N TYR A 68 -12.43 11.08 3.07
CA TYR A 68 -12.99 12.31 3.62
C TYR A 68 -14.53 12.32 3.56
N THR A 69 -15.12 11.79 2.49
CA THR A 69 -16.60 11.73 2.37
C THR A 69 -17.20 10.75 3.36
N LEU A 70 -16.54 9.61 3.63
CA LEU A 70 -17.05 8.57 4.51
C LEU A 70 -16.75 8.81 5.99
N PHE A 71 -15.58 9.36 6.31
CA PHE A 71 -15.06 9.44 7.67
C PHE A 71 -14.76 10.88 8.11
N SER A 72 -14.87 11.85 7.20
CA SER A 72 -14.62 13.27 7.46
C SER A 72 -13.27 13.47 8.15
N LEU A 73 -13.25 14.09 9.34
CA LEU A 73 -12.04 14.38 10.11
C LEU A 73 -11.85 13.41 11.29
N ASP A 74 -12.44 12.21 11.24
CA ASP A 74 -12.19 11.18 12.25
C ASP A 74 -10.91 10.39 11.92
N HIS A 75 -9.79 10.81 12.51
CA HIS A 75 -8.46 10.25 12.28
C HIS A 75 -8.35 8.75 12.62
N ARG A 76 -9.25 8.21 13.46
CA ARG A 76 -9.22 6.80 13.88
C ARG A 76 -9.39 5.84 12.71
N TRP A 77 -10.20 6.21 11.71
CA TRP A 77 -10.39 5.40 10.51
C TRP A 77 -9.16 5.40 9.60
N TYR A 78 -8.45 6.52 9.53
CA TYR A 78 -7.18 6.64 8.81
C TYR A 78 -6.08 5.82 9.50
N ALA A 79 -6.06 5.80 10.84
CA ALA A 79 -5.18 4.94 11.62
C ALA A 79 -5.42 3.46 11.35
N TRP A 80 -6.69 3.01 11.45
CA TRP A 80 -7.06 1.63 11.16
C TRP A 80 -6.70 1.22 9.73
N TYR A 81 -7.03 2.04 8.75
CA TYR A 81 -6.63 1.82 7.36
C TYR A 81 -5.13 1.62 7.22
N SER A 82 -4.34 2.53 7.79
CA SER A 82 -2.88 2.52 7.64
C SER A 82 -2.26 1.28 8.30
N ILE A 83 -2.71 0.92 9.51
CA ILE A 83 -2.21 -0.25 10.25
C ILE A 83 -2.60 -1.56 9.54
N LEU A 84 -3.87 -1.71 9.15
CA LEU A 84 -4.36 -2.94 8.53
C LEU A 84 -3.74 -3.17 7.15
N LEU A 85 -3.63 -2.11 6.35
CA LEU A 85 -3.03 -2.22 5.02
C LEU A 85 -1.52 -2.45 5.10
N HIS A 86 -0.82 -1.85 6.06
CA HIS A 86 0.60 -2.14 6.28
C HIS A 86 0.84 -3.56 6.78
N ALA A 87 -0.02 -4.08 7.66
CA ALA A 87 0.03 -5.49 8.07
C ALA A 87 -0.16 -6.43 6.87
N ALA A 88 -1.09 -6.10 5.96
CA ALA A 88 -1.28 -6.84 4.71
C ALA A 88 -0.03 -6.78 3.82
N ASN A 89 0.63 -5.63 3.71
CA ASN A 89 1.90 -5.48 2.99
C ASN A 89 3.01 -6.34 3.60
N GLY A 90 3.15 -6.32 4.94
CA GLY A 90 4.09 -7.18 5.65
C GLY A 90 3.83 -8.67 5.39
N LEU A 91 2.56 -9.08 5.32
CA LEU A 91 2.18 -10.46 5.00
C LEU A 91 2.52 -10.82 3.55
N LEU A 92 2.20 -9.95 2.58
CA LEU A 92 2.57 -10.19 1.17
C LEU A 92 4.09 -10.28 1.00
N LEU A 93 4.85 -9.42 1.68
CA LEU A 93 6.31 -9.48 1.67
C LEU A 93 6.83 -10.79 2.29
N TYR A 94 6.27 -11.24 3.40
CA TYR A 94 6.60 -12.56 3.97
C TYR A 94 6.39 -13.68 2.94
N ILE A 95 5.23 -13.70 2.27
CA ILE A 95 4.92 -14.74 1.28
C ILE A 95 5.90 -14.67 0.09
N LEU A 96 6.24 -13.47 -0.36
CA LEU A 96 7.17 -13.26 -1.47
C LEU A 96 8.58 -13.71 -1.07
N ALA A 97 9.05 -13.31 0.10
CA ALA A 97 10.36 -13.70 0.62
C ALA A 97 10.47 -15.21 0.86
N ASP A 98 9.45 -15.86 1.41
CA ASP A 98 9.43 -17.33 1.58
C ASP A 98 9.41 -18.04 0.22
N THR A 99 8.72 -17.46 -0.77
CA THR A 99 8.69 -17.98 -2.14
C THR A 99 10.05 -17.92 -2.83
N LEU A 100 10.80 -16.82 -2.65
CA LEU A 100 12.07 -16.58 -3.31
C LEU A 100 13.26 -17.23 -2.58
N ILE A 101 13.33 -17.05 -1.26
CA ILE A 101 14.47 -17.48 -0.42
C ILE A 101 14.29 -18.94 0.04
N LYS A 102 13.04 -19.43 0.12
CA LYS A 102 12.70 -20.77 0.65
C LYS A 102 13.19 -20.99 2.08
N ASN A 103 13.30 -19.91 2.86
CA ASN A 103 13.69 -19.93 4.27
C ASN A 103 12.70 -19.11 5.10
N LYS A 104 11.82 -19.81 5.84
CA LYS A 104 10.77 -19.21 6.65
C LYS A 104 11.28 -18.24 7.70
N LYS A 105 12.43 -18.52 8.32
CA LYS A 105 12.99 -17.63 9.35
C LYS A 105 13.47 -16.33 8.73
N ALA A 106 14.15 -16.40 7.60
CA ALA A 106 14.58 -15.23 6.85
C ALA A 106 13.38 -14.41 6.34
N ALA A 107 12.32 -15.08 5.86
CA ALA A 107 11.09 -14.43 5.42
C ALA A 107 10.35 -13.71 6.56
N ILE A 108 10.26 -14.33 7.75
CA ILE A 108 9.68 -13.68 8.94
C ILE A 108 10.52 -12.46 9.31
N LEU A 109 11.84 -12.59 9.37
CA LEU A 109 12.74 -11.49 9.69
C LEU A 109 12.58 -10.34 8.68
N ALA A 110 12.51 -10.64 7.38
CA ALA A 110 12.29 -9.63 6.33
C ALA A 110 10.98 -8.87 6.53
N ALA A 111 9.88 -9.56 6.84
CA ALA A 111 8.58 -8.93 7.10
C ALA A 111 8.59 -8.09 8.39
N THR A 112 9.20 -8.59 9.47
CA THR A 112 9.34 -7.84 10.73
C THR A 112 10.16 -6.57 10.54
N LEU A 113 11.29 -6.66 9.85
CA LEU A 113 12.13 -5.50 9.53
C LEU A 113 11.38 -4.51 8.64
N PHE A 114 10.66 -4.99 7.62
CA PHE A 114 9.84 -4.13 6.77
C PHE A 114 8.75 -3.39 7.57
N VAL A 115 8.06 -4.08 8.49
CA VAL A 115 7.02 -3.45 9.32
C VAL A 115 7.61 -2.35 10.19
N ALA A 116 8.78 -2.58 10.78
CA ALA A 116 9.43 -1.67 11.73
C ALA A 116 10.37 -0.63 11.09
N ALA A 117 10.67 -0.71 9.79
CA ALA A 117 11.65 0.14 9.14
C ALA A 117 11.23 1.63 9.14
N ALA A 118 12.20 2.54 9.25
CA ALA A 118 11.94 3.98 9.28
C ALA A 118 11.18 4.54 8.05
N PRO A 119 11.47 4.11 6.80
CA PRO A 119 10.65 4.51 5.65
C PRO A 119 9.19 4.04 5.76
N SER A 120 8.98 2.85 6.31
CA SER A 120 7.63 2.32 6.58
C SER A 120 6.93 3.12 7.67
N GLN A 121 7.66 3.63 8.67
CA GLN A 121 7.06 4.50 9.67
C GLN A 121 6.48 5.76 9.03
N GLN A 122 7.25 6.46 8.19
CA GLN A 122 6.77 7.65 7.49
C GLN A 122 5.55 7.34 6.60
N ALA A 123 5.53 6.19 5.93
CA ALA A 123 4.39 5.78 5.11
C ALA A 123 3.12 5.43 5.91
N VAL A 124 3.23 5.06 7.18
CA VAL A 124 2.09 4.63 8.01
C VAL A 124 1.60 5.75 8.92
N THR A 125 2.50 6.56 9.49
CA THR A 125 2.14 7.59 10.47
C THR A 125 1.64 8.88 9.85
N TRP A 126 1.97 9.13 8.59
CA TRP A 126 1.54 10.31 7.85
C TRP A 126 0.39 9.92 6.90
N TYR A 127 -0.84 10.31 7.21
CA TYR A 127 -2.04 9.80 6.54
C TYR A 127 -2.15 10.22 5.07
N ALA A 128 -1.72 11.42 4.70
CA ALA A 128 -1.66 11.85 3.31
C ALA A 128 -0.70 10.96 2.50
N ALA A 129 0.43 10.57 3.10
CA ALA A 129 1.36 9.63 2.51
C ALA A 129 0.81 8.20 2.49
N SER A 130 0.10 7.78 3.53
CA SER A 130 -0.39 6.40 3.69
C SER A 130 -1.41 6.02 2.61
N LEU A 131 -2.28 6.95 2.21
CA LEU A 131 -3.26 6.77 1.13
C LEU A 131 -2.62 6.60 -0.26
N SER A 132 -1.33 6.90 -0.41
CA SER A 132 -0.57 6.70 -1.64
C SER A 132 0.37 5.50 -1.54
N PHE A 133 1.24 5.47 -0.53
CA PHE A 133 2.31 4.48 -0.43
C PHE A 133 1.81 3.08 -0.08
N LEU A 134 0.91 2.95 0.89
CA LEU A 134 0.45 1.64 1.35
C LEU A 134 -0.34 0.86 0.27
N PRO A 135 -1.31 1.46 -0.45
CA PRO A 135 -2.00 0.75 -1.52
C PRO A 135 -1.08 0.50 -2.71
N SER A 136 -0.16 1.43 -3.03
CA SER A 136 0.85 1.20 -4.07
C SER A 136 1.71 -0.04 -3.73
N ALA A 137 2.26 -0.10 -2.52
CA ALA A 137 3.03 -1.25 -2.05
C ALA A 137 2.22 -2.55 -2.06
N PHE A 138 0.95 -2.51 -1.65
CA PHE A 138 0.05 -3.66 -1.66
C PHE A 138 -0.09 -4.25 -3.07
N PHE A 139 -0.49 -3.41 -4.02
CA PHE A 139 -0.70 -3.84 -5.39
C PHE A 139 0.61 -4.24 -6.08
N SER A 140 1.72 -3.57 -5.77
CA SER A 140 3.06 -3.96 -6.23
C SER A 140 3.46 -5.35 -5.74
N LEU A 141 3.36 -5.62 -4.43
CA LEU A 141 3.71 -6.92 -3.85
C LEU A 141 2.78 -8.04 -4.35
N LEU A 142 1.48 -7.75 -4.45
CA LEU A 142 0.51 -8.69 -5.01
C LEU A 142 0.80 -9.00 -6.47
N GLY A 143 1.15 -7.98 -7.27
CA GLY A 143 1.57 -8.13 -8.66
C GLY A 143 2.79 -9.05 -8.77
N LEU A 144 3.84 -8.80 -7.99
CA LEU A 144 5.04 -9.64 -7.97
C LEU A 144 4.72 -11.09 -7.60
N LEU A 145 3.86 -11.33 -6.61
CA LEU A 145 3.43 -12.67 -6.23
C LEU A 145 2.68 -13.39 -7.37
N LEU A 146 1.77 -12.69 -8.05
CA LEU A 146 1.04 -13.22 -9.19
C LEU A 146 1.98 -13.53 -10.37
N PHE A 147 3.03 -12.72 -10.57
CA PHE A 147 4.06 -12.99 -11.56
C PHE A 147 4.88 -14.24 -11.19
N GLU A 148 5.30 -14.39 -9.94
CA GLU A 148 5.98 -15.61 -9.48
C GLU A 148 5.06 -16.85 -9.60
N MET A 149 3.75 -16.70 -9.43
CA MET A 149 2.77 -17.75 -9.71
C MET A 149 2.69 -18.08 -11.21
N PHE A 150 2.75 -17.08 -12.08
CA PHE A 150 2.81 -17.27 -13.54
C PHE A 150 4.05 -18.09 -13.94
N LEU A 151 5.21 -17.77 -13.38
CA LEU A 151 6.46 -18.51 -13.67
C LEU A 151 6.37 -19.99 -13.26
N LYS A 152 5.66 -20.31 -12.17
CA LYS A 152 5.44 -21.69 -11.72
C LYS A 152 4.34 -22.42 -12.50
N ILE A 153 3.26 -21.71 -12.82
CA ILE A 153 2.07 -22.24 -13.47
C ILE A 153 1.67 -21.25 -14.56
N PRO A 154 2.17 -21.43 -15.80
CA PRO A 154 2.06 -20.43 -16.87
C PRO A 154 0.63 -20.36 -17.40
N LYS A 155 -0.19 -19.56 -16.73
CA LYS A 155 -1.53 -19.18 -17.18
C LYS A 155 -1.55 -17.69 -17.46
N ALA A 156 -2.02 -17.31 -18.66
CA ALA A 156 -2.13 -15.90 -19.07
C ALA A 156 -2.88 -15.03 -18.05
N LYS A 157 -3.86 -15.62 -17.34
CA LYS A 157 -4.59 -14.96 -16.25
C LYS A 157 -3.66 -14.42 -15.14
N HIS A 158 -2.63 -15.18 -14.73
CA HIS A 158 -1.71 -14.74 -13.68
C HIS A 158 -0.85 -13.56 -14.14
N LEU A 159 -0.37 -13.60 -15.38
CA LEU A 159 0.38 -12.49 -15.98
C LEU A 159 -0.48 -11.24 -16.12
N PHE A 160 -1.69 -11.38 -16.67
CA PHE A 160 -2.62 -10.26 -16.82
C PHE A 160 -2.95 -9.61 -15.47
N LEU A 161 -3.30 -10.42 -14.46
CA LEU A 161 -3.61 -9.91 -13.12
C LEU A 161 -2.39 -9.24 -12.46
N SER A 162 -1.18 -9.77 -12.67
CA SER A 162 0.05 -9.14 -12.22
C SER A 162 0.22 -7.75 -12.82
N MET A 163 0.09 -7.63 -14.15
CA MET A 163 0.22 -6.35 -14.85
C MET A 163 -0.84 -5.35 -14.39
N LEU A 164 -2.08 -5.82 -14.25
CA LEU A 164 -3.18 -5.00 -13.75
C LEU A 164 -2.88 -4.48 -12.34
N CYS A 165 -2.38 -5.32 -11.43
CA CYS A 165 -1.99 -4.89 -10.09
C CYS A 165 -0.87 -3.84 -10.14
N ILE A 166 0.18 -4.03 -10.94
CA ILE A 166 1.27 -3.05 -11.05
C ILE A 166 0.75 -1.71 -11.58
N LEU A 167 -0.13 -1.72 -12.59
CA LEU A 167 -0.75 -0.49 -13.13
C LEU A 167 -1.65 0.21 -12.10
N ILE A 168 -2.43 -0.55 -11.32
CA ILE A 168 -3.20 0.02 -10.21
C ILE A 168 -2.26 0.63 -9.16
N GLY A 169 -1.17 -0.07 -8.81
CA GLY A 169 -0.14 0.46 -7.90
C GLY A 169 0.49 1.76 -8.40
N ALA A 170 0.71 1.86 -9.72
CA ALA A 170 1.22 3.06 -10.39
C ALA A 170 0.23 4.25 -10.30
N GLY A 171 -1.08 3.98 -10.32
CA GLY A 171 -2.10 5.00 -10.13
C GLY A 171 -2.12 5.62 -8.72
N PHE A 172 -1.59 4.92 -7.72
CA PHE A 172 -1.38 5.45 -6.36
C PHE A 172 -0.01 6.12 -6.18
N ARG A 173 1.03 5.58 -6.82
CA ARG A 173 2.41 6.11 -6.80
C ARG A 173 3.13 5.75 -8.10
N GLU A 174 3.60 6.75 -8.81
CA GLU A 174 4.28 6.62 -10.10
C GLU A 174 5.48 5.66 -10.06
N ASN A 175 6.18 5.57 -8.93
CA ASN A 175 7.35 4.71 -8.75
C ASN A 175 7.04 3.21 -8.92
N ALA A 176 5.78 2.77 -8.78
CA ALA A 176 5.42 1.38 -9.00
C ALA A 176 5.62 0.95 -10.46
N ILE A 177 5.67 1.89 -11.42
CA ILE A 177 5.90 1.59 -12.83
C ILE A 177 7.26 0.93 -13.09
N PHE A 178 8.26 1.21 -12.24
CA PHE A 178 9.58 0.61 -12.37
C PHE A 178 9.55 -0.92 -12.18
N LEU A 179 8.52 -1.47 -11.54
CA LEU A 179 8.34 -2.91 -11.41
C LEU A 179 7.99 -3.60 -12.72
N LEU A 180 7.53 -2.87 -13.74
CA LEU A 180 7.37 -3.43 -15.09
C LEU A 180 8.72 -3.90 -15.66
N ALA A 181 9.83 -3.27 -15.26
CA ALA A 181 11.16 -3.69 -15.69
C ALA A 181 11.64 -4.99 -14.99
N TYR A 182 11.08 -5.35 -13.84
CA TYR A 182 11.41 -6.62 -13.15
C TYR A 182 10.96 -7.84 -13.95
N VAL A 183 9.83 -7.74 -14.64
CA VAL A 183 9.20 -8.83 -15.41
C VAL A 183 10.15 -9.43 -16.45
N PRO A 184 10.74 -8.65 -17.39
CA PRO A 184 11.64 -9.21 -18.39
C PRO A 184 12.94 -9.75 -17.77
N ILE A 185 13.51 -9.07 -16.77
CA ILE A 185 14.78 -9.48 -16.13
C ILE A 185 14.65 -10.86 -15.48
N ARG A 186 13.52 -11.13 -14.83
CA ARG A 186 13.28 -12.38 -14.10
C ARG A 186 12.87 -13.55 -15.01
N SER A 187 12.43 -13.27 -16.24
CA SER A 187 12.04 -14.29 -17.23
C SER A 187 13.19 -14.77 -18.13
N LEU A 188 14.35 -14.11 -18.07
CA LEU A 188 15.60 -14.53 -18.71
C LEU A 188 16.29 -15.61 -17.88
#